data_AF-A0A8S8XSG7-F1
#
_entry.id   AF-A0A8S8XSG7-F1
#
_cell.length_a   1.000
_cell.length_b   1.000
_cell.length_c   1.000
_cell.angle_alpha   90.00
_cell.angle_beta   90.00
_cell.angle_gamma   90.00
#
_symmetry.space_group_name_H-M   'P 1'
#
loop_
_entity.id
_entity.type
_entity.pdbx_description
1 polymer ?
#
loop_
_entity_poly.entity_id
_entity_poly.type
_entity_poly.pdbx_seq_one_letter_code
_entity_poly.pdbx_strand_id
1 'polypeptide(L)'
;MGKGHCSKHVKIMLKKQSLNDLISFSGYVPNEELVDLLGRAKILVSPALSDGTPVSILEGLASGCIILSSQIPANKFWTVENKTGLSFDVKNSLQLSDCILKGYK
;
A
#
# COMPACT_ATOMS: atom_id res chain seq x y z
N MET A 1 5.92 -5.12 -1.56
CA MET A 1 6.78 -5.84 -2.52
C MET A 1 7.52 -4.82 -3.39
N GLY A 2 8.57 -5.21 -4.10
CA GLY A 2 9.39 -4.32 -4.93
C GLY A 2 10.79 -4.07 -4.38
N LYS A 3 11.74 -3.74 -5.27
CA LYS A 3 13.11 -3.31 -4.94
C LYS A 3 13.31 -1.89 -5.49
N GLY A 4 13.98 -1.03 -4.75
CA GLY A 4 14.33 0.32 -5.22
C GLY A 4 15.51 0.92 -4.48
N HIS A 5 16.07 2.01 -5.00
CA HIS A 5 17.21 2.70 -4.40
C HIS A 5 16.95 3.15 -2.94
N CYS A 6 15.69 3.47 -2.62
CA CYS A 6 15.28 3.90 -1.29
C CYS A 6 15.13 2.75 -0.26
N SER A 7 15.20 1.48 -0.68
CA SER A 7 15.02 0.34 0.23
C SER A 7 16.08 0.29 1.35
N LYS A 8 17.29 0.81 1.10
CA LYS A 8 18.35 0.89 2.13
C LYS A 8 18.01 1.90 3.22
N HIS A 9 17.51 3.08 2.84
CA HIS A 9 17.18 4.16 3.77
C HIS A 9 16.03 3.77 4.71
N VAL A 10 14.99 3.13 4.17
CA VAL A 10 13.85 2.64 4.95
C VAL A 10 14.29 1.59 5.97
N LYS A 11 15.13 0.63 5.58
CA LYS A 11 15.65 -0.39 6.52
C LYS A 11 16.44 0.23 7.68
N ILE A 12 17.19 1.31 7.43
CA ILE A 12 17.92 2.02 8.49
C ILE A 12 16.95 2.72 9.45
N MET A 13 15.89 3.35 8.94
CA MET A 13 14.86 3.97 9.77
C MET A 13 14.13 2.95 10.66
N LEU A 14 13.81 1.77 10.13
CA LEU A 14 13.12 0.72 10.89
C LEU A 14 13.97 0.12 12.01
N LYS A 15 15.28 -0.04 11.78
CA LYS A 15 16.22 -0.44 12.85
C LYS A 15 16.23 0.52 14.02
N LYS A 16 16.00 1.82 13.79
CA LYS A 16 15.94 2.83 14.86
C LYS A 16 14.63 2.81 15.65
N GLN A 17 13.56 2.24 15.08
CA GLN A 17 12.22 2.26 15.68
C GLN A 17 11.78 0.89 16.25
N SER A 18 12.65 -0.13 16.23
CA SER A 18 12.36 -1.50 16.72
C SER A 18 11.11 -2.14 16.09
N LEU A 19 10.77 -1.77 14.85
CA LEU A 19 9.60 -2.30 14.11
C LEU A 19 9.96 -3.51 13.22
N ASN A 20 11.15 -4.09 13.37
CA ASN A 20 11.64 -5.13 12.46
C ASN A 20 10.78 -6.40 12.50
N ASP A 21 10.18 -6.72 13.65
CA ASP A 21 9.37 -7.93 13.81
C ASP A 21 7.97 -7.81 13.19
N LEU A 22 7.54 -6.59 12.87
CA LEU A 22 6.23 -6.30 12.27
C LEU A 22 6.30 -6.11 10.76
N ILE A 23 7.50 -6.06 10.17
CA ILE A 23 7.71 -5.65 8.77
C ILE A 23 8.50 -6.72 8.03
N SER A 24 7.86 -7.31 7.02
CA SER A 24 8.52 -8.23 6.09
C SER A 24 8.85 -7.54 4.76
N PHE A 25 10.12 -7.58 4.36
CA PHE A 25 10.58 -7.10 3.06
C PHE A 25 10.66 -8.27 2.06
N SER A 26 9.57 -8.53 1.35
CA SER A 26 9.52 -9.61 0.36
C SER A 26 10.45 -9.40 -0.86
N GLY A 27 10.86 -8.16 -1.14
CA GLY A 27 11.64 -7.86 -2.33
C GLY A 27 10.85 -8.06 -3.61
N TYR A 28 11.52 -8.56 -4.66
CA TYR A 28 10.85 -8.92 -5.91
C TYR A 28 10.05 -10.20 -5.69
N VAL A 29 8.76 -10.19 -6.06
CA VAL A 29 7.86 -11.34 -5.95
C VAL A 29 7.40 -11.65 -7.38
N PRO A 30 7.57 -12.88 -7.88
CA PRO A 30 7.05 -13.29 -9.18
C PRO A 30 5.53 -13.11 -9.24
N ASN A 31 4.99 -12.86 -10.44
CA ASN A 31 3.54 -12.62 -10.61
C ASN A 31 2.67 -13.79 -10.12
N GLU A 32 3.15 -15.02 -10.24
CA GLU A 32 2.47 -16.23 -9.78
C GLU A 32 2.28 -16.22 -8.25
N GLU A 33 3.31 -15.82 -7.50
CA GLU A 33 3.27 -15.71 -6.04
C GLU A 33 2.59 -14.42 -5.55
N LEU A 34 2.50 -13.41 -6.41
CA LEU A 34 1.90 -12.12 -6.08
C LEU A 34 0.41 -12.27 -5.75
N VAL A 35 -0.31 -13.11 -6.49
CA VAL A 35 -1.73 -13.40 -6.27
C VAL A 35 -1.95 -14.00 -4.89
N ASP A 36 -1.15 -14.99 -4.49
CA ASP A 36 -1.23 -15.61 -3.16
C ASP A 36 -0.87 -14.64 -2.03
N LEU A 37 0.05 -13.71 -2.31
CA LEU A 37 0.47 -12.72 -1.33
C LEU A 37 -0.60 -11.64 -1.14
N LEU A 38 -1.20 -11.16 -2.22
CA LEU A 38 -2.29 -10.18 -2.18
C LEU A 38 -3.58 -10.81 -1.65
N GLY A 39 -3.89 -12.05 -2.00
CA GLY A 39 -5.06 -12.78 -1.48
C GLY A 39 -5.02 -13.01 0.03
N ARG A 40 -3.83 -13.00 0.64
CA ARG A 40 -3.66 -13.02 2.11
C ARG A 40 -3.67 -11.64 2.75
N ALA A 41 -3.59 -10.56 1.96
CA ALA A 41 -3.55 -9.20 2.45
C ALA A 41 -4.96 -8.61 2.58
N LYS A 42 -5.32 -8.11 3.77
CA LYS A 42 -6.59 -7.39 3.97
C LYS A 42 -6.56 -5.99 3.32
N ILE A 43 -5.40 -5.34 3.33
CA ILE A 43 -5.25 -3.93 2.93
C ILE A 43 -4.04 -3.78 2.00
N LEU A 44 -4.22 -3.06 0.89
CA LEU A 44 -3.14 -2.59 0.02
C LEU A 44 -2.99 -1.07 0.16
N VAL A 45 -1.76 -0.60 0.42
CA VAL A 45 -1.47 0.83 0.58
C VAL A 45 -0.63 1.35 -0.59
N SER A 46 -1.10 2.41 -1.25
CA SER A 46 -0.40 3.11 -2.33
C SER A 46 -0.21 4.61 -1.99
N PRO A 47 0.92 4.99 -1.36
CA PRO A 47 1.22 6.37 -0.98
C PRO A 47 1.92 7.16 -2.10
N ALA A 48 1.61 6.88 -3.37
CA ALA A 48 2.30 7.46 -4.52
C ALA A 48 2.12 8.99 -4.61
N LEU A 49 3.17 9.72 -5.03
CA LEU A 49 3.08 11.17 -5.29
C LEU A 49 2.55 11.47 -6.70
N SER A 50 2.80 10.55 -7.63
CA SER A 50 2.32 10.57 -9.01
C SER A 50 2.31 9.15 -9.54
N ASP A 51 1.33 8.82 -10.38
CA ASP A 51 1.22 7.53 -11.05
C ASP A 51 0.56 7.74 -12.41
N GLY A 52 1.00 6.99 -13.43
CA GLY A 52 0.39 7.02 -14.76
C GLY A 52 -0.78 6.05 -14.86
N THR A 53 -0.60 4.83 -14.36
CA THR A 53 -1.65 3.81 -14.30
C THR A 53 -1.37 2.96 -13.07
N PRO A 54 -2.26 3.00 -12.05
CA PRO A 54 -1.97 2.37 -10.78
C PRO A 54 -2.22 0.87 -10.85
N VAL A 55 -1.34 0.13 -11.54
CA VAL A 55 -1.45 -1.32 -11.77
C VAL A 55 -1.56 -2.07 -10.43
N SER A 56 -0.76 -1.69 -9.43
CA SER A 56 -0.82 -2.31 -8.11
C SER A 56 -2.14 -2.08 -7.37
N ILE A 57 -2.86 -1.00 -7.65
CA ILE A 57 -4.23 -0.82 -7.13
C ILE A 57 -5.17 -1.82 -7.81
N LEU A 58 -5.07 -1.98 -9.13
CA LEU A 58 -5.89 -2.94 -9.88
C LEU A 58 -5.64 -4.38 -9.41
N GLU A 59 -4.38 -4.75 -9.19
CA GLU A 59 -3.99 -6.05 -8.63
C GLU A 59 -4.58 -6.27 -7.23
N GLY A 60 -4.54 -5.25 -6.37
CA GLY A 60 -5.15 -5.29 -5.04
C GLY A 60 -6.67 -5.45 -5.11
N LEU A 61 -7.34 -4.72 -5.99
CA LEU A 61 -8.79 -4.82 -6.21
C LEU A 61 -9.18 -6.20 -6.71
N ALA A 62 -8.45 -6.75 -7.68
CA ALA A 62 -8.68 -8.10 -8.21
C ALA A 62 -8.49 -9.17 -7.13
N SER A 63 -7.63 -8.91 -6.15
CA SER A 63 -7.35 -9.80 -5.01
C SER A 63 -8.29 -9.57 -3.82
N GLY A 64 -9.25 -8.64 -3.92
CA GLY A 64 -10.21 -8.34 -2.86
C GLY A 64 -9.66 -7.50 -1.69
N CYS A 65 -8.51 -6.85 -1.87
CA CYS A 65 -7.93 -5.98 -0.85
C CYS A 65 -8.71 -4.67 -0.70
N ILE A 66 -8.78 -4.15 0.52
CA ILE A 66 -9.19 -2.77 0.78
C ILE A 66 -8.05 -1.84 0.33
N ILE A 67 -8.35 -0.87 -0.54
CA ILE A 67 -7.36 0.05 -1.08
C ILE A 67 -7.23 1.28 -0.18
N LEU A 68 -6.01 1.58 0.26
CA LEU A 68 -5.66 2.87 0.85
C LEU A 68 -4.73 3.60 -0.10
N SER A 69 -5.18 4.70 -0.70
CA SER A 69 -4.37 5.40 -1.72
C SER A 69 -4.26 6.90 -1.51
N SER A 70 -3.16 7.47 -1.99
CA SER A 70 -2.99 8.92 -2.01
C SER A 70 -4.00 9.59 -2.95
N GLN A 71 -4.45 10.79 -2.59
CA GLN A 71 -5.39 11.61 -3.39
C GLN A 71 -4.72 12.23 -4.63
N ILE A 72 -4.33 11.39 -5.59
CA ILE A 72 -3.84 11.80 -6.91
C ILE A 72 -4.88 11.49 -7.99
N PRO A 73 -4.88 12.21 -9.14
CA PRO A 73 -5.86 12.01 -10.20
C PRO A 73 -6.00 10.56 -10.67
N ALA A 74 -4.87 9.84 -10.78
CA ALA A 74 -4.83 8.44 -11.21
C ALA A 74 -5.58 7.49 -10.27
N ASN A 75 -5.65 7.79 -8.96
CA ASN A 75 -6.24 6.90 -7.96
C ASN A 75 -7.73 7.17 -7.72
N LYS A 76 -8.22 8.38 -8.05
CA LYS A 76 -9.59 8.82 -7.77
C LYS A 76 -10.66 7.89 -8.31
N PHE A 77 -10.44 7.30 -9.48
CA PHE A 77 -11.43 6.42 -10.11
C PHE A 77 -11.51 5.05 -9.42
N TRP A 78 -10.38 4.58 -8.87
CA TRP A 78 -10.24 3.24 -8.32
C TRP A 78 -10.49 3.17 -6.80
N THR A 79 -10.32 4.29 -6.11
CA THR A 79 -10.47 4.38 -4.65
C THR A 79 -11.74 5.13 -4.30
N VAL A 80 -12.81 4.37 -4.05
CA VAL A 80 -14.16 4.87 -3.76
C VAL A 80 -14.53 4.50 -2.35
N GLU A 81 -14.83 5.50 -1.55
CA GLU A 81 -15.25 5.35 -0.15
C GLU A 81 -16.47 4.44 -0.05
N ASN A 82 -16.48 3.55 0.95
CA ASN A 82 -17.50 2.52 1.19
C ASN A 82 -17.69 1.49 0.06
N LYS A 83 -16.80 1.44 -0.94
CA LYS A 83 -16.82 0.41 -1.98
C LYS A 83 -15.51 -0.33 -2.11
N THR A 84 -14.43 0.40 -2.37
CA THR A 84 -13.14 -0.19 -2.68
C THR A 84 -12.04 0.23 -1.73
N GLY A 85 -12.20 1.34 -1.00
CA GLY A 85 -11.11 1.86 -0.20
C GLY A 85 -11.31 3.24 0.40
N LEU A 86 -10.25 3.76 1.02
CA LEU A 86 -10.18 5.13 1.55
C LEU A 86 -9.00 5.86 0.91
N SER A 87 -9.14 7.17 0.72
CA SER A 87 -8.06 8.01 0.23
C SER A 87 -7.50 8.91 1.32
N PHE A 88 -6.22 9.27 1.20
CA PHE A 88 -5.51 10.17 2.12
C PHE A 88 -4.68 11.20 1.37
N ASP A 89 -4.40 12.32 2.02
CA ASP A 89 -3.63 13.41 1.44
C ASP A 89 -2.17 13.01 1.24
N VAL A 90 -1.62 13.49 0.13
CA VAL A 90 -0.22 13.29 -0.21
C VAL A 90 0.66 13.85 0.93
N LYS A 91 1.62 13.03 1.41
CA LYS A 91 2.51 13.32 2.54
C LYS A 91 1.82 13.44 3.91
N ASN A 92 0.57 13.02 4.07
CA ASN A 92 -0.12 13.01 5.36
C ASN A 92 -0.09 11.62 6.03
N SER A 93 0.95 11.36 6.83
CA SER A 93 1.11 10.08 7.54
C SER A 93 0.08 9.84 8.65
N LEU A 94 -0.43 10.91 9.27
CA LEU A 94 -1.45 10.82 10.32
C LEU A 94 -2.78 10.33 9.74
N GLN A 95 -3.22 10.95 8.64
CA GLN A 95 -4.43 10.53 7.95
C GLN A 95 -4.32 9.10 7.39
N LEU A 96 -3.15 8.72 6.87
CA LEU A 96 -2.89 7.34 6.49
C LEU A 96 -3.07 6.37 7.67
N SER A 97 -2.57 6.72 8.86
CA SER A 97 -2.76 5.91 10.07
C SER A 97 -4.24 5.77 10.41
N ASP A 98 -5.02 6.86 10.36
CA ASP A 98 -6.46 6.82 10.59
C ASP A 98 -7.20 5.93 9.58
N CYS A 99 -6.80 6.00 8.30
CA CYS A 99 -7.32 5.13 7.24
C CYS A 99 -7.01 3.65 7.51
N ILE A 100 -5.82 3.32 7.98
CA ILE A 100 -5.44 1.95 8.35
C ILE A 100 -6.31 1.44 9.50
N LEU A 101 -6.50 2.25 10.55
CA LEU A 101 -7.33 1.89 11.69
C LEU A 101 -8.81 1.69 11.31
N LYS A 102 -9.32 2.49 10.35
CA LYS A 102 -10.67 2.32 9.80
C LYS A 102 -10.80 1.06 8.95
N GLY A 103 -9.83 0.78 8.09
CA GLY A 103 -9.83 -0.41 7.21
C GLY A 103 -9.55 -1.73 7.92
N TYR A 104 -8.99 -1.71 9.14
CA TYR A 104 -8.73 -2.91 9.92
C TYR A 104 -9.96 -3.44 10.67
N LYS A 105 -10.95 -2.59 10.96
CA LYS A 105 -12.23 -3.00 11.56
C LYS A 105 -12.98 -3.98 10.66
#